data_AF-A0A392N635-F1
#
_entry.id   AF-A0A392N635-F1
#
_cell.length_a   1.000
_cell.length_b   1.000
_cell.length_c   1.000
_cell.angle_alpha   90.00
_cell.angle_beta   90.00
_cell.angle_gamma   90.00
#
_symmetry.space_group_name_H-M   'P 1'
#
loop_
_entity.id
_entity.type
_entity.pdbx_description
1 polymer ?
#
loop_
_entity_poly.entity_id
_entity_poly.type
_entity_poly.pdbx_seq_one_letter_code
_entity_poly.pdbx_strand_id
1 'polypeptide(L)'
;GGTAGAQRLSKSRILKKLLKEQNSAGRIYGAVCSSPAILHKQGLLKDKKATAHPSVLDKLEDGAVNDAVVVIDGKLITSEGLSTVTDFALAIVGKLFGNGRARSVAEGLVFAYPKK
;
A
#
# COMPACT_ATOMS: atom_id res chain seq x y z
N GLY A 1 -4.95 6.64 4.19
CA GLY A 1 -5.45 7.33 2.98
C GLY A 1 -5.93 8.72 3.32
N GLY A 2 -6.54 9.39 2.33
CA GLY A 2 -7.10 10.75 2.45
C GLY A 2 -6.04 11.85 2.52
N THR A 3 -6.21 12.92 1.75
CA THR A 3 -5.21 14.00 1.64
C THR A 3 -4.92 14.66 2.99
N ALA A 4 -5.96 15.08 3.72
CA ALA A 4 -5.81 15.74 5.03
C ALA A 4 -5.17 14.81 6.08
N GLY A 5 -5.62 13.56 6.12
CA GLY A 5 -5.05 12.53 7.01
C GLY A 5 -3.58 12.26 6.71
N ALA A 6 -3.24 12.10 5.41
CA ALA A 6 -1.87 11.88 4.99
C ALA A 6 -0.94 13.06 5.32
N GLN A 7 -1.41 14.30 5.12
CA GLN A 7 -0.67 15.50 5.50
C GLN A 7 -0.42 15.55 7.01
N ARG A 8 -1.45 15.32 7.84
CA ARG A 8 -1.30 15.30 9.31
C ARG A 8 -0.33 14.20 9.75
N LEU A 9 -0.50 12.98 9.24
CA LEU A 9 0.34 11.83 9.60
C LEU A 9 1.78 11.98 9.14
N SER A 10 2.06 12.67 8.02
CA SER A 10 3.42 12.95 7.56
C SER A 10 4.27 13.75 8.57
N LYS A 11 3.60 14.51 9.47
CA LYS A 11 4.24 15.29 10.54
C LYS A 11 4.37 14.50 11.85
N SER A 12 3.73 13.33 11.97
CA SER A 12 3.72 12.54 13.21
C SER A 12 5.07 11.88 13.49
N ARG A 13 5.72 12.25 14.60
CA ARG A 13 6.97 11.60 15.06
C ARG A 13 6.77 10.13 15.40
N ILE A 14 5.59 9.78 15.95
CA ILE A 14 5.22 8.41 16.28
C ILE A 14 5.16 7.55 15.01
N LEU A 15 4.48 8.02 13.96
CA LEU A 15 4.40 7.27 12.71
C LEU A 15 5.78 7.06 12.08
N LYS A 16 6.63 8.10 12.06
CA LYS A 16 8.00 7.99 11.52
C LYS A 16 8.82 6.92 12.28
N LYS A 17 8.71 6.88 13.61
CA LYS A 17 9.34 5.86 14.44
C LYS A 17 8.84 4.46 14.08
N LEU A 18 7.53 4.26 14.03
CA LEU A 18 6.92 2.96 13.69
C LEU A 18 7.30 2.49 12.29
N LEU A 19 7.31 3.38 11.30
CA LEU A 19 7.74 3.07 9.93
C LEU A 19 9.20 2.63 9.87
N LYS A 20 10.09 3.31 10.61
CA LYS A 20 11.49 2.92 10.71
C LYS A 20 11.65 1.53 11.33
N GLU A 21 10.96 1.25 12.43
CA GLU A 21 10.98 -0.04 13.11
C GLU A 21 10.40 -1.16 12.23
N GLN A 22 9.33 -0.87 11.48
CA GLN A 22 8.72 -1.81 10.54
C GLN A 22 9.69 -2.21 9.43
N ASN A 23 10.38 -1.23 8.86
CA ASN A 23 11.36 -1.46 7.80
C ASN A 23 12.62 -2.17 8.33
N SER A 24 13.16 -1.76 9.47
CA SER A 24 14.36 -2.36 10.05
C SER A 24 14.15 -3.81 10.48
N ALA A 25 12.94 -4.15 10.93
CA ALA A 25 12.56 -5.53 11.24
C ALA A 25 12.21 -6.34 9.99
N GLY A 26 12.27 -5.75 8.80
CA GLY A 26 11.95 -6.41 7.55
C GLY A 26 10.51 -6.94 7.53
N ARG A 27 9.54 -6.20 8.07
CA ARG A 27 8.13 -6.59 8.05
C ARG A 27 7.40 -5.99 6.83
N ILE A 28 6.24 -6.54 6.51
CA ILE A 28 5.37 -6.00 5.45
C ILE A 28 4.87 -4.61 5.85
N TYR A 29 4.81 -3.69 4.89
CA TYR A 29 4.27 -2.34 5.09
C TYR A 29 3.55 -1.90 3.83
N GLY A 30 2.68 -0.90 3.97
CA GLY A 30 1.90 -0.45 2.84
C GLY A 30 1.16 0.86 3.05
N ALA A 31 0.66 1.40 1.96
CA ALA A 31 -0.09 2.64 1.95
C ALA A 31 -1.09 2.69 0.79
N VAL A 32 -2.21 3.36 1.02
CA VAL A 32 -3.30 3.50 0.04
C VAL A 32 -3.63 4.97 -0.19
N CYS A 33 -4.09 5.29 -1.40
CA CYS A 33 -4.56 6.62 -1.78
C CYS A 33 -3.42 7.65 -1.70
N SER A 34 -3.54 8.71 -0.89
CA SER A 34 -2.51 9.75 -0.76
C SER A 34 -1.36 9.37 0.19
N SER A 35 -1.47 8.25 0.91
CA SER A 35 -0.49 7.87 1.94
C SER A 35 0.87 7.36 1.42
N PRO A 36 1.03 6.83 0.19
CA PRO A 36 2.34 6.49 -0.36
C PRO A 36 3.33 7.67 -0.38
N ALA A 37 2.83 8.91 -0.49
CA ALA A 37 3.67 10.10 -0.37
C ALA A 37 4.38 10.21 1.01
N ILE A 38 3.82 9.62 2.06
CA ILE A 38 4.49 9.53 3.38
C ILE A 38 5.66 8.56 3.29
N LEU A 39 5.45 7.39 2.67
CA LEU A 39 6.49 6.37 2.50
C LEU A 39 7.65 6.91 1.65
N HIS A 40 7.33 7.63 0.57
CA HIS A 40 8.31 8.31 -0.27
C HIS A 40 9.17 9.28 0.56
N LYS A 41 8.54 10.18 1.33
CA LYS A 41 9.25 11.10 2.23
C LYS A 41 10.11 10.44 3.31
N GLN A 42 9.86 9.17 3.64
CA GLN A 42 10.66 8.40 4.59
C GLN A 42 11.73 7.53 3.91
N GLY A 43 11.90 7.65 2.58
CA GLY A 43 12.87 6.86 1.81
C GLY A 43 12.47 5.39 1.63
N LEU A 44 11.22 5.02 1.95
CA LEU A 44 10.76 3.64 1.95
C LEU A 44 10.31 3.13 0.58
N LEU A 45 10.33 3.99 -0.43
CA LEU A 45 9.98 3.67 -1.82
C LEU A 45 11.20 3.73 -2.76
N LYS A 46 12.40 3.99 -2.23
CA LYS A 46 13.61 4.01 -3.04
C LYS A 46 13.79 2.66 -3.74
N ASP A 47 14.02 2.70 -5.06
CA ASP A 47 14.22 1.53 -5.92
C ASP A 47 13.05 0.53 -5.88
N LYS A 48 11.82 1.00 -5.62
CA LYS A 48 10.61 0.18 -5.53
C LYS A 48 9.50 0.68 -6.44
N LYS A 49 8.72 -0.27 -6.95
CA LYS A 49 7.48 0.03 -7.66
C LYS A 49 6.35 0.30 -6.67
N ALA A 50 5.59 1.37 -6.90
CA ALA A 50 4.44 1.75 -6.07
C ALA A 50 3.34 2.41 -6.89
N THR A 51 2.08 2.20 -6.49
CA THR A 51 0.93 2.96 -6.98
C THR A 51 0.41 3.89 -5.87
N ALA A 52 -0.35 4.91 -6.26
CA ALA A 52 -1.00 5.84 -5.35
C ALA A 52 -2.17 6.54 -6.04
N HIS A 53 -2.89 7.37 -5.29
CA HIS A 53 -3.92 8.21 -5.89
C HIS A 53 -3.31 9.12 -6.97
N PRO A 54 -3.97 9.31 -8.13
CA PRO A 54 -3.43 10.10 -9.25
C PRO A 54 -2.89 11.48 -8.83
N SER A 55 -3.58 12.18 -7.92
CA SER A 55 -3.15 13.51 -7.41
C SER A 55 -1.82 13.54 -6.62
N VAL A 56 -1.23 12.39 -6.30
CA VAL A 56 0.10 12.31 -5.66
C VAL A 56 1.06 11.38 -6.39
N LEU A 57 0.63 10.72 -7.48
CA LEU A 57 1.43 9.72 -8.19
C LEU A 57 2.71 10.35 -8.76
N ASP A 58 2.61 11.54 -9.35
CA ASP A 58 3.75 12.30 -9.90
C ASP A 58 4.82 12.65 -8.86
N LYS A 59 4.50 12.53 -7.56
CA LYS A 59 5.43 12.79 -6.46
C LYS A 59 6.22 11.55 -6.05
N LEU A 60 6.03 10.40 -6.71
CA LEU A 60 6.62 9.12 -6.31
C LEU A 60 7.91 8.73 -7.05
N GLU A 61 8.54 9.64 -7.79
CA GLU A 61 9.76 9.37 -8.60
C GLU A 61 9.57 8.19 -9.59
N ASP A 62 10.67 7.70 -10.19
CA ASP A 62 10.69 6.72 -11.30
C ASP A 62 10.02 5.36 -11.00
N GLY A 63 9.65 5.10 -9.74
CA GLY A 63 8.97 3.88 -9.30
C GLY A 63 7.44 3.92 -9.40
N ALA A 64 6.85 5.03 -9.84
CA ALA A 64 5.40 5.18 -9.94
C ALA A 64 4.80 4.24 -11.01
N VAL A 65 3.79 3.47 -10.62
CA VAL A 65 3.01 2.61 -11.52
C VAL A 65 1.62 3.20 -11.64
N ASN A 66 1.29 3.68 -12.83
CA ASN A 66 -0.03 4.23 -13.12
C ASN A 66 -1.07 3.12 -13.36
N ASP A 67 -2.35 3.42 -13.10
CA ASP A 67 -3.51 2.57 -13.34
C ASP A 67 -3.44 1.15 -12.73
N ALA A 68 -2.61 0.98 -11.70
CA ALA A 68 -2.48 -0.28 -10.97
C ALA A 68 -3.35 -0.28 -9.70
N VAL A 69 -4.29 -1.22 -9.63
CA VAL A 69 -5.18 -1.44 -8.48
C VAL A 69 -4.38 -1.72 -7.20
N VAL A 70 -3.42 -2.64 -7.28
CA VAL A 70 -2.46 -2.96 -6.20
C VAL A 70 -1.08 -3.22 -6.82
N VAL A 71 -0.05 -2.66 -6.21
CA VAL A 71 1.36 -2.98 -6.51
C VAL A 71 2.00 -3.64 -5.31
N ILE A 72 2.62 -4.80 -5.53
CA ILE A 72 3.40 -5.54 -4.53
C ILE A 72 4.86 -5.57 -4.99
N ASP A 73 5.74 -4.95 -4.22
CA ASP A 73 7.19 -4.95 -4.44
C ASP A 73 7.92 -5.44 -3.16
N GLY A 74 8.28 -6.72 -3.16
CA GLY A 74 8.87 -7.38 -2.01
C GLY A 74 7.94 -7.37 -0.79
N LYS A 75 8.21 -6.45 0.14
CA LYS A 75 7.46 -6.24 1.40
C LYS A 75 6.53 -5.02 1.36
N LEU A 76 6.65 -4.19 0.32
CA LEU A 76 5.80 -3.05 0.08
C LEU A 76 4.52 -3.51 -0.61
N ILE A 77 3.38 -3.05 -0.10
CA ILE A 77 2.07 -3.20 -0.75
C ILE A 77 1.46 -1.81 -0.87
N THR A 78 1.09 -1.37 -2.06
CA THR A 78 0.43 -0.07 -2.28
C THR A 78 -0.81 -0.22 -3.14
N SER A 79 -1.74 0.71 -3.00
CA SER A 79 -3.00 0.70 -3.75
C SER A 79 -3.49 2.11 -4.06
N GLU A 80 -4.14 2.24 -5.20
CA GLU A 80 -4.50 3.52 -5.82
C GLU A 80 -5.45 4.35 -4.96
N GLY A 81 -6.53 3.77 -4.41
CA GLY A 81 -7.62 4.57 -3.88
C GLY A 81 -8.63 3.83 -3.01
N LEU A 82 -9.76 4.49 -2.78
CA LEU A 82 -10.87 3.92 -2.00
C LEU A 82 -11.54 2.76 -2.75
N SER A 83 -11.72 2.90 -4.07
CA SER A 83 -12.30 1.87 -4.93
C SER A 83 -11.51 0.56 -4.92
N THR A 84 -10.22 0.61 -4.61
CA THR A 84 -9.28 -0.51 -4.65
C THR A 84 -8.89 -1.01 -3.25
N VAL A 85 -9.56 -0.52 -2.19
CA VAL A 85 -9.17 -0.83 -0.80
C VAL A 85 -9.42 -2.30 -0.43
N THR A 86 -10.45 -2.92 -1.03
CA THR A 86 -10.74 -4.35 -0.83
C THR A 86 -9.63 -5.19 -1.45
N ASP A 87 -9.20 -4.88 -2.68
CA ASP A 87 -8.07 -5.53 -3.33
C ASP A 87 -6.78 -5.38 -2.51
N PHE A 88 -6.52 -4.19 -1.96
CA PHE A 88 -5.39 -3.94 -1.06
C PHE A 88 -5.43 -4.84 0.18
N ALA A 89 -6.59 -4.95 0.85
CA ALA A 89 -6.76 -5.81 2.01
C ALA A 89 -6.54 -7.29 1.64
N LEU A 90 -7.10 -7.75 0.53
CA LEU A 90 -6.93 -9.13 0.05
C LEU A 90 -5.48 -9.42 -0.36
N ALA A 91 -4.74 -8.45 -0.89
CA ALA A 91 -3.31 -8.56 -1.16
C ALA A 91 -2.49 -8.72 0.13
N ILE A 92 -2.84 -8.02 1.20
CA ILE A 92 -2.22 -8.19 2.53
C ILE A 92 -2.50 -9.60 3.05
N VAL A 93 -3.77 -10.05 2.99
CA VAL A 93 -4.15 -11.41 3.41
C VAL A 93 -3.38 -12.46 2.61
N GLY A 94 -3.29 -12.31 1.29
CA GLY A 94 -2.54 -13.21 0.42
C GLY A 94 -1.06 -13.26 0.75
N LYS A 95 -0.46 -12.11 1.09
CA LYS A 95 0.95 -12.03 1.49
C LYS A 95 1.25 -12.69 2.83
N LEU A 96 0.32 -12.61 3.78
CA LEU A 96 0.49 -13.15 5.13
C LEU A 96 0.07 -14.62 5.27
N PHE A 97 -0.96 -15.04 4.54
CA PHE A 97 -1.65 -16.32 4.77
C PHE A 97 -1.85 -17.15 3.49
N GLY A 98 -1.34 -16.68 2.35
CA GLY A 98 -1.47 -17.35 1.06
C GLY A 98 -2.77 -17.05 0.31
N ASN A 99 -2.74 -17.30 -1.00
CA ASN A 99 -3.85 -16.97 -1.91
C ASN A 99 -5.15 -17.72 -1.60
N GLY A 100 -5.07 -18.94 -1.06
CA GLY A 100 -6.25 -19.70 -0.64
C GLY A 100 -7.04 -18.99 0.46
N ARG A 101 -6.34 -18.39 1.44
CA ARG A 101 -6.99 -17.60 2.50
C ARG A 101 -7.60 -16.32 1.95
N ALA A 102 -6.87 -15.61 1.08
CA ALA A 102 -7.38 -14.39 0.44
C ALA A 102 -8.66 -14.68 -0.36
N ARG A 103 -8.68 -15.77 -1.12
CA ARG A 103 -9.86 -16.22 -1.87
C ARG A 103 -11.04 -16.54 -0.98
N SER A 104 -10.83 -17.31 0.09
CA SER A 104 -11.90 -17.63 1.05
C SER A 104 -12.50 -16.37 1.69
N VAL A 105 -11.67 -15.37 2.03
CA VAL A 105 -12.17 -14.08 2.54
C VAL A 105 -12.95 -13.33 1.47
N ALA A 106 -12.46 -13.28 0.23
CA ALA A 106 -13.15 -12.60 -0.87
C ALA A 106 -14.52 -13.23 -1.17
N GLU A 107 -14.62 -14.57 -1.17
CA GLU A 107 -15.87 -15.30 -1.34
C GLU A 107 -16.88 -14.94 -0.24
N GLY A 108 -16.44 -14.85 1.02
CA GLY A 108 -17.29 -14.42 2.14
C GLY A 108 -17.75 -12.96 2.06
N LEU A 109 -16.99 -12.09 1.39
CA LEU A 109 -17.36 -10.70 1.11
C LEU A 109 -18.21 -10.54 -0.16
N VAL A 110 -18.50 -11.62 -0.89
CA VAL A 110 -19.12 -11.59 -2.21
C VAL A 110 -18.32 -10.66 -3.16
N PHE A 111 -16.99 -10.74 -3.07
CA PHE A 111 -16.06 -9.92 -3.83
C PHE A 111 -15.39 -10.74 -4.93
N ALA A 112 -15.33 -10.21 -6.15
CA ALA A 112 -14.67 -10.88 -7.26
C ALA A 112 -13.16 -11.01 -6.99
N TYR A 113 -12.66 -12.23 -6.94
CA TYR A 113 -11.23 -12.50 -6.78
C TYR A 113 -10.68 -13.25 -7.99
N PRO A 114 -9.59 -12.79 -8.62
CA PRO A 114 -9.05 -13.43 -9.80
C PRO A 114 -8.70 -14.89 -9.50
N LYS A 115 -9.28 -15.81 -10.28
CA LYS A 115 -8.85 -17.20 -10.34
C LYS A 115 -7.54 -17.22 -11.15
N LYS A 116 -6.41 -17.03 -10.48
CA LYS A 116 -5.13 -17.45 -11.06
C LYS A 116 -5.10 -18.97 -11.17
#